data_AF-A0A0N1HYG5-F1
#
_entry.id   AF-A0A0N1HYG5-F1
#
_cell.length_a   1.000
_cell.length_b   1.000
_cell.length_c   1.000
_cell.angle_alpha   90.00
_cell.angle_beta   90.00
_cell.angle_gamma   90.00
#
_symmetry.space_group_name_H-M   'P 1'
#
loop_
_entity.id
_entity.type
_entity.pdbx_description
1 polymer ?
#
loop_
_entity_poly.entity_id
_entity_poly.type
_entity_poly.pdbx_seq_one_letter_code
_entity_poly.pdbx_strand_id
1 'polypeptide(L)'
;MRISNALVHAVSLLGVSQAVLGASSWTFSDATVSVQGKGSGVGSGSKENLSPKSPLTKPFVLGASDTLKVVLTTKEGKTSKRPQQASLLLRDPATDLDVTYPLSTKESGKGKIDLSHRDLPLQFLRKDTVLSAYLILASTGDADGYYERAFSVGVKADPTATTGSTEKPLRYGKLPEIHHIFRSDPKSPNFVIVAFFTVAAAATLPVLLGLWLQVGGNLNHLSKALSDAPVSHALFFGSIVGIEGIFFLYYTVWNLFQTLPALAAVGIVAYISGSRALTEVQDRRLAGLR
;
A
#
# COMPACT_ATOMS: atom_id res chain seq x y z
N MET A 1 50.43 -79.60 25.88
CA MET A 1 49.71 -78.62 25.04
C MET A 1 49.71 -79.15 23.60
N ARG A 2 48.61 -79.80 23.15
CA ARG A 2 47.70 -79.37 22.04
C ARG A 2 48.48 -79.01 20.76
N ILE A 3 48.69 -79.85 19.74
CA ILE A 3 47.81 -80.62 18.80
C ILE A 3 46.93 -79.75 17.86
N SER A 4 47.35 -79.78 16.57
CA SER A 4 46.61 -79.88 15.28
C SER A 4 45.92 -78.70 14.58
N ASN A 5 46.25 -78.63 13.27
CA ASN A 5 45.39 -78.46 12.10
C ASN A 5 44.61 -77.16 11.90
N ALA A 6 45.17 -76.29 11.06
CA ALA A 6 44.40 -75.40 10.20
C ALA A 6 45.03 -75.36 8.79
N LEU A 7 45.12 -76.55 8.18
CA LEU A 7 45.19 -76.72 6.73
C LEU A 7 43.75 -77.06 6.30
N VAL A 8 43.36 -76.62 5.10
CA VAL A 8 42.08 -76.90 4.43
C VAL A 8 40.95 -75.96 4.85
N HIS A 9 40.72 -74.85 4.12
CA HIS A 9 39.39 -74.28 3.82
C HIS A 9 39.44 -73.23 2.67
N ALA A 10 40.55 -73.11 1.94
CA ALA A 10 40.72 -72.10 0.89
C ALA A 10 40.40 -72.62 -0.53
N VAL A 11 39.39 -73.48 -0.71
CA VAL A 11 38.83 -73.81 -2.04
C VAL A 11 37.39 -74.27 -1.87
N SER A 12 36.41 -73.40 -2.11
CA SER A 12 35.07 -73.72 -2.64
C SER A 12 34.13 -72.53 -2.45
N LEU A 13 33.95 -71.73 -3.51
CA LEU A 13 32.66 -71.09 -3.86
C LEU A 13 32.84 -70.33 -5.19
N LEU A 14 32.95 -71.13 -6.24
CA LEU A 14 32.62 -70.75 -7.60
C LEU A 14 31.10 -70.70 -7.75
N GLY A 15 30.59 -69.64 -8.39
CA GLY A 15 29.42 -69.74 -9.27
C GLY A 15 28.05 -69.50 -8.64
N VAL A 16 27.69 -68.23 -8.48
CA VAL A 16 26.29 -67.80 -8.69
C VAL A 16 26.32 -66.66 -9.70
N SER A 17 26.24 -67.01 -10.98
CA SER A 17 25.83 -66.08 -12.03
C SER A 17 24.35 -65.78 -11.81
N GLN A 18 24.03 -64.73 -11.05
CA GLN A 18 22.69 -64.16 -11.15
C GLN A 18 22.58 -63.50 -12.51
N ALA A 19 21.60 -63.96 -13.29
CA ALA A 19 21.12 -63.24 -14.44
C ALA A 19 20.84 -61.79 -14.02
N VAL A 20 21.45 -60.84 -14.70
CA VAL A 20 21.06 -59.44 -14.62
C VAL A 20 19.65 -59.37 -15.20
N LEU A 21 18.64 -59.55 -14.35
CA LEU A 21 17.33 -58.99 -14.58
C LEU A 21 17.54 -57.48 -14.57
N GLY A 22 17.63 -56.87 -15.75
CA GLY A 22 17.64 -55.42 -15.83
C GLY A 22 16.44 -54.91 -15.06
N ALA A 23 16.67 -54.04 -14.07
CA ALA A 23 15.61 -53.38 -13.33
C ALA A 23 14.62 -52.79 -14.35
N SER A 24 13.39 -53.32 -14.36
CA SER A 24 12.35 -52.81 -15.24
C SER A 24 12.02 -51.40 -14.78
N SER A 25 12.05 -50.41 -15.67
CA SER A 25 11.61 -49.05 -15.34
C SER A 25 10.21 -48.81 -15.89
N TRP A 26 9.43 -48.01 -15.17
CA TRP A 26 8.17 -47.49 -15.68
C TRP A 26 8.44 -46.47 -16.79
N THR A 27 7.67 -46.56 -17.85
CA THR A 27 7.74 -45.66 -18.99
C THR A 27 6.36 -45.57 -19.65
N PHE A 28 6.24 -44.79 -20.73
CA PHE A 28 5.01 -44.69 -21.50
C PHE A 28 5.28 -44.72 -23.01
N SER A 29 4.25 -45.09 -23.76
CA SER A 29 4.22 -45.02 -25.23
C SER A 29 2.87 -44.51 -25.71
N ASP A 30 2.80 -44.08 -26.98
CA ASP A 30 1.58 -43.52 -27.59
C ASP A 30 0.97 -42.38 -26.76
N ALA A 31 1.84 -41.52 -26.23
CA ALA A 31 1.42 -40.41 -25.41
C ALA A 31 1.15 -39.18 -26.26
N THR A 32 0.00 -38.57 -26.03
CA THR A 32 -0.49 -37.41 -26.74
C THR A 32 -1.04 -36.39 -25.75
N VAL A 33 -0.63 -35.14 -25.92
CA VAL A 33 -1.24 -33.97 -25.27
C VAL A 33 -2.06 -33.23 -26.32
N SER A 34 -3.28 -32.88 -25.96
CA SER A 34 -4.15 -32.05 -26.81
C SER A 34 -4.89 -31.01 -25.99
N VAL A 35 -5.03 -29.80 -26.52
CA VAL A 35 -5.90 -28.76 -25.96
C VAL A 35 -7.09 -28.59 -26.89
N GLN A 36 -8.30 -28.84 -26.39
CA GLN A 36 -9.54 -28.76 -27.19
C GLN A 36 -10.42 -27.61 -26.70
N GLY A 37 -10.82 -26.72 -27.59
CA GLY A 37 -11.76 -25.63 -27.28
C GLY A 37 -13.21 -26.11 -27.28
N LYS A 38 -14.05 -25.51 -26.42
CA LYS A 38 -15.49 -25.83 -26.34
C LYS A 38 -16.20 -25.55 -27.67
N GLY A 39 -16.80 -26.58 -28.26
CA GLY A 39 -17.49 -26.51 -29.57
C GLY A 39 -16.60 -26.81 -30.78
N SER A 40 -15.31 -27.07 -30.58
CA SER A 40 -14.40 -27.55 -31.60
C SER A 40 -14.57 -29.07 -31.74
N GLY A 41 -14.83 -29.58 -32.95
CA GLY A 41 -14.96 -31.02 -33.21
C GLY A 41 -13.73 -31.82 -32.76
N VAL A 42 -13.86 -33.14 -32.65
CA VAL A 42 -12.76 -34.04 -32.24
C VAL A 42 -11.57 -33.89 -33.21
N GLY A 43 -10.58 -33.07 -32.86
CA GLY A 43 -9.34 -32.90 -33.63
C GLY A 43 -8.88 -31.48 -33.97
N SER A 44 -9.65 -30.43 -33.68
CA SER A 44 -9.29 -29.03 -34.03
C SER A 44 -8.40 -28.29 -33.02
N GLY A 45 -7.71 -29.03 -32.16
CA GLY A 45 -6.84 -28.48 -31.11
C GLY A 45 -5.35 -28.72 -31.36
N SER A 46 -4.46 -27.96 -30.70
CA SER A 46 -3.01 -28.25 -30.75
C SER A 46 -2.75 -29.63 -30.15
N LYS A 47 -2.23 -30.55 -30.96
CA LYS A 47 -1.93 -31.94 -30.58
C LYS A 47 -0.45 -32.21 -30.78
N GLU A 48 0.26 -32.62 -29.74
CA GLU A 48 1.65 -33.06 -29.84
C GLU A 48 1.85 -34.41 -29.16
N ASN A 49 2.81 -35.18 -29.67
CA ASN A 49 3.19 -36.47 -29.09
C ASN A 49 4.27 -36.25 -28.03
N LEU A 50 4.12 -36.92 -26.89
CA LEU A 50 5.10 -36.91 -25.80
C LEU A 50 6.06 -38.09 -25.95
N SER A 51 7.29 -37.89 -25.50
CA SER A 51 8.30 -38.96 -25.40
C SER A 51 8.89 -39.04 -23.99
N PRO A 52 9.28 -40.24 -23.49
CA PRO A 52 9.67 -40.44 -22.09
C PRO A 52 10.97 -39.76 -21.62
N LYS A 53 11.70 -39.06 -22.50
CA LYS A 53 13.00 -38.43 -22.18
C LYS A 53 13.26 -37.12 -22.92
N SER A 54 12.27 -36.60 -23.66
CA SER A 54 12.38 -35.32 -24.34
C SER A 54 11.13 -34.49 -24.01
N PRO A 55 11.23 -33.56 -23.04
CA PRO A 55 10.13 -32.67 -22.69
C PRO A 55 9.85 -31.71 -23.85
N LEU A 56 8.57 -31.43 -24.08
CA LEU A 56 8.16 -30.46 -25.11
C LEU A 56 8.60 -29.05 -24.70
N THR A 57 9.28 -28.35 -25.63
CA THR A 57 9.85 -27.02 -25.38
C THR A 57 8.82 -25.90 -25.52
N LYS A 58 7.75 -26.11 -26.30
CA LYS A 58 6.70 -25.11 -26.52
C LYS A 58 5.59 -25.27 -25.46
N PRO A 59 5.19 -24.20 -24.76
CA PRO A 59 4.10 -24.26 -23.81
C PRO A 59 2.75 -24.33 -24.53
N PHE A 60 1.86 -25.22 -24.06
CA PHE A 60 0.46 -25.23 -24.48
C PHE A 60 -0.29 -24.10 -23.81
N VAL A 61 -1.17 -23.42 -24.54
CA VAL A 61 -1.99 -22.35 -23.98
C VAL A 61 -3.37 -22.91 -23.66
N LEU A 62 -3.78 -22.86 -22.39
CA LEU A 62 -5.09 -23.28 -21.93
C LEU A 62 -5.97 -22.05 -21.69
N GLY A 63 -6.93 -21.80 -22.59
CA GLY A 63 -7.94 -20.76 -22.44
C GLY A 63 -9.09 -21.16 -21.50
N ALA A 64 -9.91 -20.19 -21.11
CA ALA A 64 -10.98 -20.37 -20.12
C ALA A 64 -12.03 -21.44 -20.48
N SER A 65 -12.28 -21.64 -21.78
CA SER A 65 -13.22 -22.64 -22.30
C SER A 65 -12.55 -23.94 -22.74
N ASP A 66 -11.23 -24.04 -22.61
CA ASP A 66 -10.46 -25.13 -23.20
C ASP A 66 -10.29 -26.29 -22.20
N THR A 67 -10.14 -27.49 -22.74
CA THR A 67 -9.85 -28.70 -21.96
C THR A 67 -8.51 -29.28 -22.40
N LEU A 68 -7.59 -29.43 -21.46
CA LEU A 68 -6.33 -30.14 -21.62
C LEU A 68 -6.59 -31.63 -21.47
N LYS A 69 -6.31 -32.39 -22.51
CA LYS A 69 -6.48 -33.84 -22.55
C LYS A 69 -5.13 -34.51 -22.77
N VAL A 70 -4.76 -35.39 -21.84
CA VAL A 70 -3.55 -36.21 -21.92
C VAL A 70 -3.95 -37.67 -21.98
N VAL A 71 -3.46 -38.37 -23.00
CA VAL A 71 -3.68 -39.81 -23.21
C VAL A 71 -2.32 -40.46 -23.36
N LEU A 72 -2.08 -41.57 -22.67
CA LEU A 72 -0.82 -42.31 -22.75
C LEU A 72 -1.03 -43.79 -22.47
N THR A 73 -0.11 -44.64 -22.90
CA THR A 73 -0.09 -46.07 -22.55
C THR A 73 1.11 -46.35 -21.66
N THR A 74 0.87 -46.73 -20.41
CA THR A 74 1.91 -47.04 -19.43
C THR A 74 2.53 -48.41 -19.69
N LYS A 75 3.84 -48.51 -19.50
CA LYS A 75 4.62 -49.73 -19.69
C LYS A 75 5.57 -49.95 -18.53
N GLU A 76 5.74 -51.21 -18.14
CA GLU A 76 6.78 -51.67 -17.24
C GLU A 76 7.82 -52.40 -18.13
N GLY A 77 8.93 -51.73 -18.43
CA GLY A 77 9.85 -52.18 -19.47
C GLY A 77 9.20 -52.21 -20.86
N LYS A 78 8.99 -53.40 -21.43
CA LYS A 78 8.40 -53.58 -22.79
C LYS A 78 6.91 -53.92 -22.78
N THR A 79 6.34 -54.31 -21.64
CA THR A 79 4.95 -54.78 -21.54
C THR A 79 4.04 -53.65 -21.06
N SER A 80 2.88 -53.50 -21.72
CA SER A 80 1.86 -52.56 -21.29
C SER A 80 1.17 -53.10 -20.04
N LYS A 81 1.24 -52.34 -18.94
CA LYS A 81 0.68 -52.74 -17.64
C LYS A 81 0.11 -51.54 -16.93
N ARG A 82 -0.91 -51.77 -16.11
CA ARG A 82 -1.51 -50.75 -15.23
C ARG A 82 -0.61 -50.52 -14.00
N PRO A 83 -0.03 -49.31 -13.82
CA PRO A 83 0.65 -48.96 -12.57
C PRO A 83 -0.38 -48.74 -11.45
N GLN A 84 0.07 -48.86 -10.20
CA GLN A 84 -0.77 -48.53 -9.05
C GLN A 84 -0.93 -47.02 -8.88
N GLN A 85 0.13 -46.25 -9.16
CA GLN A 85 0.12 -44.80 -9.16
C GLN A 85 0.38 -44.30 -10.59
N ALA A 86 -0.60 -43.59 -11.15
CA ALA A 86 -0.42 -42.80 -12.36
C ALA A 86 -1.07 -41.45 -12.14
N SER A 87 -0.27 -40.39 -12.10
CA SER A 87 -0.77 -39.04 -11.89
C SER A 87 -0.01 -37.98 -12.67
N LEU A 88 -0.70 -36.90 -13.01
CA LEU A 88 -0.15 -35.69 -13.60
C LEU A 88 -0.01 -34.64 -12.49
N LEU A 89 1.22 -34.24 -12.19
CA LEU A 89 1.51 -33.17 -11.24
C LEU A 89 1.70 -31.87 -12.00
N LEU A 90 0.90 -30.85 -11.67
CA LEU A 90 1.07 -29.49 -12.17
C LEU A 90 1.72 -28.66 -11.07
N ARG A 91 2.88 -28.07 -11.36
CA ARG A 91 3.64 -27.21 -10.43
C ARG A 91 3.83 -25.82 -11.00
N ASP A 92 3.59 -24.80 -10.17
CA ASP A 92 3.98 -23.42 -10.46
C ASP A 92 5.43 -23.20 -9.99
N PRO A 93 6.39 -22.97 -10.93
CA PRO A 93 7.80 -22.77 -10.57
C PRO A 93 8.06 -21.50 -9.75
N ALA A 94 7.15 -20.52 -9.77
CA ALA A 94 7.36 -19.25 -9.05
C ALA A 94 6.95 -19.32 -7.58
N THR A 95 5.93 -20.11 -7.26
CA THR A 95 5.37 -20.23 -5.89
C THR A 95 5.65 -21.59 -5.25
N ASP A 96 6.18 -22.54 -6.02
CA ASP A 96 6.36 -23.95 -5.68
C ASP A 96 5.06 -24.67 -5.26
N LEU A 97 3.91 -24.08 -5.59
CA LEU A 97 2.61 -24.71 -5.40
C LEU A 97 2.43 -25.83 -6.42
N ASP A 98 2.07 -27.02 -5.94
CA ASP A 98 1.78 -28.16 -6.79
C ASP A 98 0.40 -28.78 -6.48
N VAL A 99 -0.19 -29.35 -7.52
CA VAL A 99 -1.41 -30.17 -7.42
C VAL A 99 -1.24 -31.41 -8.28
N THR A 100 -1.63 -32.55 -7.71
CA THR A 100 -1.53 -33.86 -8.36
C THR A 100 -2.92 -34.34 -8.77
N TYR A 101 -3.05 -34.72 -10.04
CA TYR A 101 -4.28 -35.25 -10.60
C TYR A 101 -4.11 -36.71 -11.04
N PRO A 102 -4.95 -37.65 -10.57
CA PRO A 102 -4.83 -39.05 -10.95
C PRO A 102 -5.28 -39.29 -12.41
N LEU A 103 -4.58 -40.16 -13.13
CA LEU A 103 -5.00 -40.62 -14.45
C LEU A 103 -6.01 -41.78 -14.32
N SER A 104 -7.02 -41.79 -15.18
CA SER A 104 -7.91 -42.94 -15.32
C SER A 104 -7.22 -44.02 -16.18
N THR A 105 -6.57 -44.98 -15.53
CA THR A 105 -5.84 -46.09 -16.20
C THR A 105 -6.69 -47.36 -16.28
N LYS A 106 -6.82 -47.93 -17.48
CA LYS A 106 -7.41 -49.26 -17.70
C LYS A 106 -6.39 -50.38 -17.46
N GLU A 107 -6.86 -51.63 -17.36
CA GLU A 107 -5.97 -52.82 -17.26
C GLU A 107 -4.97 -52.92 -18.42
N SER A 108 -5.37 -52.47 -19.62
CA SER A 108 -4.49 -52.36 -20.81
C SER A 108 -3.32 -51.37 -20.70
N GLY A 109 -3.16 -50.66 -19.57
CA GLY A 109 -2.16 -49.59 -19.39
C GLY A 109 -2.53 -48.25 -20.04
N LYS A 110 -3.64 -48.16 -20.78
CA LYS A 110 -4.12 -46.88 -21.32
C LYS A 110 -4.65 -45.97 -20.21
N GLY A 111 -3.98 -44.85 -20.01
CA GLY A 111 -4.32 -43.78 -19.09
C GLY A 111 -4.89 -42.55 -19.82
N LYS A 112 -5.93 -41.94 -19.24
CA LYS A 112 -6.51 -40.70 -19.74
C LYS A 112 -6.78 -39.73 -18.59
N ILE A 113 -6.53 -38.45 -18.84
CA ILE A 113 -6.95 -37.35 -17.96
C ILE A 113 -7.42 -36.16 -18.82
N ASP A 114 -8.55 -35.58 -18.43
CA ASP A 114 -9.10 -34.36 -19.00
C ASP A 114 -9.15 -33.31 -17.88
N LEU A 115 -8.55 -32.14 -18.10
CA LEU A 115 -8.51 -31.02 -17.16
C LEU A 115 -9.05 -29.76 -17.81
N SER A 116 -10.03 -29.13 -17.19
CA SER A 116 -10.56 -27.82 -17.58
C SER A 116 -10.13 -26.75 -16.57
N HIS A 117 -10.38 -25.47 -16.88
CA HIS A 117 -10.15 -24.37 -15.94
C HIS A 117 -10.88 -24.53 -14.60
N ARG A 118 -12.01 -25.26 -14.58
CA ARG A 118 -12.80 -25.48 -13.36
C ARG A 118 -12.14 -26.48 -12.40
N ASP A 119 -11.29 -27.34 -12.94
CA ASP A 119 -10.57 -28.38 -12.20
C ASP A 119 -9.24 -27.85 -11.64
N LEU A 120 -8.80 -26.67 -12.10
CA LEU A 120 -7.60 -26.00 -11.61
C LEU A 120 -7.91 -25.17 -10.36
N PRO A 121 -7.04 -25.22 -9.33
CA PRO A 121 -7.13 -24.30 -8.21
C PRO A 121 -7.07 -22.85 -8.69
N LEU A 122 -7.81 -21.98 -7.99
CA LEU A 122 -7.84 -20.55 -8.29
C LEU A 122 -6.45 -19.91 -8.27
N GLN A 123 -5.52 -20.46 -7.47
CA GLN A 123 -4.14 -19.98 -7.37
C GLN A 123 -3.37 -20.11 -8.70
N PHE A 124 -3.71 -21.10 -9.53
CA PHE A 124 -3.09 -21.33 -10.84
C PHE A 124 -3.72 -20.50 -11.96
N LEU A 125 -4.93 -19.95 -11.76
CA LEU A 125 -5.67 -19.14 -12.74
C LEU A 125 -5.25 -17.65 -12.75
N ARG A 126 -4.05 -17.32 -12.27
CA ARG A 126 -3.51 -15.95 -12.29
C ARG A 126 -3.08 -15.57 -13.71
N LYS A 127 -3.07 -14.27 -14.00
CA LYS A 127 -2.53 -13.73 -15.26
C LYS A 127 -1.07 -14.18 -15.45
N ASP A 128 -0.75 -14.67 -16.65
CA ASP A 128 0.59 -15.04 -17.13
C ASP A 128 1.28 -16.19 -16.37
N THR A 129 0.52 -17.11 -15.77
CA THR A 129 1.09 -18.31 -15.12
C THR A 129 1.47 -19.38 -16.13
N VAL A 130 2.70 -19.90 -15.99
CA VAL A 130 3.20 -21.06 -16.76
C VAL A 130 3.47 -22.20 -15.80
N LEU A 131 2.65 -23.24 -15.89
CA LEU A 131 2.75 -24.44 -15.07
C LEU A 131 3.68 -25.46 -15.74
N SER A 132 4.44 -26.18 -14.93
CA SER A 132 5.24 -27.33 -15.34
C SER A 132 4.48 -28.61 -15.04
N ALA A 133 4.26 -29.44 -16.06
CA ALA A 133 3.56 -30.71 -15.94
C ALA A 133 4.55 -31.87 -15.83
N TYR A 134 4.50 -32.59 -14.71
CA TYR A 134 5.29 -33.77 -14.41
C TYR A 134 4.40 -35.00 -14.46
N LEU A 135 4.90 -36.08 -15.05
CA LEU A 135 4.20 -37.36 -15.05
C LEU A 135 4.83 -38.27 -14.01
N ILE A 136 3.98 -38.85 -13.16
CA ILE A 136 4.37 -39.76 -12.10
C ILE A 136 3.76 -41.13 -12.41
N LEU A 137 4.60 -42.14 -12.65
CA LEU A 137 4.18 -43.54 -12.80
C LEU A 137 4.95 -44.40 -11.82
N ALA A 138 4.27 -45.11 -10.93
CA ALA A 138 4.90 -45.99 -9.95
C ALA A 138 4.00 -47.16 -9.57
N SER A 139 4.60 -48.24 -9.08
CA SER A 139 3.91 -49.40 -8.52
C SER A 139 4.73 -49.99 -7.37
N THR A 140 4.09 -50.63 -6.41
CA THR A 140 4.78 -51.42 -5.37
C THR A 140 5.38 -52.67 -6.03
N GLY A 141 6.64 -52.60 -6.40
CA GLY A 141 7.41 -53.67 -7.01
C GLY A 141 8.85 -53.22 -7.22
N ASP A 142 9.70 -54.11 -7.74
CA ASP A 142 11.14 -53.83 -7.94
C ASP A 142 11.44 -52.91 -9.14
N ALA A 143 10.40 -52.36 -9.77
CA ALA A 143 10.52 -51.52 -10.94
C ALA A 143 10.73 -50.04 -10.58
N ASP A 144 11.72 -49.40 -11.20
CA ASP A 144 11.99 -47.97 -10.98
C ASP A 144 10.81 -47.10 -11.42
N GLY A 145 10.40 -46.18 -10.56
CA GLY A 145 9.33 -45.22 -10.85
C GLY A 145 9.74 -44.19 -11.91
N TYR A 146 8.77 -43.71 -12.66
CA TYR A 146 8.94 -42.62 -13.62
C TYR A 146 8.53 -41.29 -12.96
N TYR A 147 9.46 -40.34 -12.88
CA TYR A 147 9.21 -38.96 -12.43
C TYR A 147 9.99 -37.99 -13.30
N GLU A 148 9.36 -37.44 -14.33
CA GLU A 148 10.02 -36.52 -15.26
C GLU A 148 9.03 -35.45 -15.75
N ARG A 149 9.58 -34.29 -16.13
CA ARG A 149 8.81 -33.21 -16.74
C ARG A 149 8.40 -33.63 -18.16
N ALA A 150 7.11 -33.51 -18.48
CA ALA A 150 6.58 -33.88 -19.79
C ALA A 150 6.40 -32.65 -20.70
N PHE A 151 5.75 -31.58 -20.19
CA PHE A 151 5.44 -30.38 -20.97
C PHE A 151 5.15 -29.17 -20.05
N SER A 152 4.89 -28.01 -20.65
CA SER A 152 4.46 -26.80 -19.94
C SER A 152 3.10 -26.31 -20.43
N VAL A 153 2.33 -25.73 -19.51
CA VAL A 153 0.99 -25.21 -19.77
C VAL A 153 0.91 -23.75 -19.31
N GLY A 154 0.75 -22.82 -20.25
CA GLY A 154 0.40 -21.44 -19.96
C GLY A 154 -1.11 -21.31 -19.76
N VAL A 155 -1.53 -20.82 -18.60
CA VAL A 155 -2.95 -20.61 -18.28
C VAL A 155 -3.30 -19.16 -18.61
N LYS A 156 -4.26 -18.95 -19.52
CA LYS A 156 -4.78 -17.62 -19.83
C LYS A 156 -6.02 -17.32 -18.99
N ALA A 157 -5.91 -16.39 -18.06
CA ALA A 157 -7.04 -15.90 -17.28
C ALA A 157 -8.13 -15.31 -18.20
N ASP A 158 -9.39 -15.53 -17.83
CA ASP A 158 -10.55 -14.91 -18.50
C ASP A 158 -10.55 -13.39 -18.20
N PRO A 159 -10.50 -12.51 -19.22
CA PRO A 159 -10.54 -11.07 -19.02
C PRO A 159 -11.89 -10.54 -18.50
N THR A 160 -12.96 -11.35 -18.57
CA THR A 160 -14.32 -10.96 -18.14
C THR A 160 -14.62 -11.39 -16.71
N ALA A 161 -13.91 -12.40 -16.20
CA ALA A 161 -14.05 -12.85 -14.83
C ALA A 161 -13.44 -11.79 -13.93
N THR A 162 -14.27 -11.16 -13.09
CA THR A 162 -13.81 -10.34 -11.96
C THR A 162 -12.88 -11.22 -11.14
N THR A 163 -11.57 -11.02 -11.26
CA THR A 163 -10.59 -11.68 -10.41
C THR A 163 -10.87 -11.20 -9.01
N GLY A 164 -11.75 -11.93 -8.29
CA GLY A 164 -11.93 -11.78 -6.86
C GLY A 164 -10.54 -11.84 -6.28
N SER A 165 -10.09 -10.73 -5.70
CA SER A 165 -8.79 -10.60 -5.05
C SER A 165 -8.70 -11.76 -4.07
N THR A 166 -8.05 -12.85 -4.48
CA THR A 166 -7.86 -14.02 -3.63
C THR A 166 -7.06 -13.49 -2.47
N GLU A 167 -7.70 -13.42 -1.31
CA GLU A 167 -7.05 -12.99 -0.09
C GLU A 167 -5.83 -13.89 0.07
N LYS A 168 -4.65 -13.28 -0.02
CA LYS A 168 -3.41 -14.03 0.15
C LYS A 168 -3.52 -14.71 1.52
N PRO A 169 -3.17 -16.00 1.63
CA PRO A 169 -3.25 -16.70 2.91
C PRO A 169 -2.52 -15.87 3.97
N LEU A 170 -3.14 -15.75 5.14
CA LEU A 170 -2.62 -14.95 6.25
C LEU A 170 -1.17 -15.35 6.53
N ARG A 171 -0.24 -14.48 6.14
CA ARG A 171 1.19 -14.73 6.31
C ARG A 171 1.66 -13.93 7.52
N TYR A 172 1.90 -14.62 8.63
CA TYR A 172 2.49 -14.01 9.81
C TYR A 172 3.89 -13.47 9.46
N GLY A 173 4.04 -12.15 9.57
CA GLY A 173 5.25 -11.42 9.22
C GLY A 173 5.19 -10.00 9.76
N LYS A 174 6.30 -9.26 9.62
CA LYS A 174 6.35 -7.85 10.01
C LYS A 174 5.36 -7.05 9.14
N LEU A 175 4.41 -6.39 9.78
CA LEU A 175 3.50 -5.45 9.12
C LEU A 175 4.24 -4.17 8.72
N PRO A 176 3.77 -3.48 7.68
CA PRO A 176 4.31 -2.17 7.33
C PRO A 176 4.13 -1.18 8.49
N GLU A 177 5.10 -0.31 8.68
CA GLU A 177 5.05 0.77 9.67
C GLU A 177 3.99 1.81 9.29
N ILE A 178 3.27 2.33 10.29
CA ILE A 178 2.23 3.34 10.09
C ILE A 178 2.78 4.69 10.54
N HIS A 179 2.87 5.65 9.62
CA HIS A 179 3.25 7.02 9.93
C HIS A 179 2.01 7.91 10.07
N HIS A 180 1.94 8.69 11.15
CA HIS A 180 0.90 9.71 11.31
C HIS A 180 1.15 10.87 10.34
N ILE A 181 0.15 11.22 9.53
CA ILE A 181 0.22 12.36 8.61
C ILE A 181 -0.38 13.57 9.31
N PHE A 182 0.48 14.54 9.66
CA PHE A 182 0.05 15.81 10.23
C PHE A 182 -0.71 16.65 9.21
N ARG A 183 -1.60 17.51 9.69
CA ARG A 183 -2.26 18.51 8.84
C ARG A 183 -1.20 19.49 8.32
N SER A 184 -1.34 19.88 7.06
CA SER A 184 -0.52 20.94 6.48
C SER A 184 -0.81 22.28 7.14
N ASP A 185 0.24 23.08 7.37
CA ASP A 185 0.09 24.43 7.90
C ASP A 185 -0.75 25.33 6.96
N PRO A 186 -1.54 26.27 7.52
CA PRO A 186 -2.28 27.23 6.71
C PRO A 186 -1.32 28.14 5.93
N LYS A 187 -1.65 28.43 4.68
CA LYS A 187 -0.85 29.34 3.84
C LYS A 187 -1.15 30.79 4.18
N SER A 188 -0.12 31.57 4.47
CA SER A 188 -0.23 33.03 4.64
C SER A 188 -0.32 33.74 3.28
N PRO A 189 -0.96 34.92 3.22
CA PRO A 189 -1.04 35.73 2.01
C PRO A 189 0.31 36.38 1.64
N ASN A 190 0.43 36.87 0.40
CA ASN A 190 1.63 37.56 -0.07
C ASN A 190 1.89 38.83 0.75
N PHE A 191 3.11 38.95 1.30
CA PHE A 191 3.56 40.09 2.09
C PHE A 191 3.37 41.44 1.39
N VAL A 192 3.58 41.52 0.07
CA VAL A 192 3.43 42.77 -0.69
C VAL A 192 1.99 43.30 -0.63
N ILE A 193 1.01 42.40 -0.71
CA ILE A 193 -0.42 42.75 -0.66
C ILE A 193 -0.76 43.26 0.75
N VAL A 194 -0.32 42.53 1.78
CA VAL A 194 -0.55 42.91 3.18
C VAL A 194 0.07 44.29 3.46
N ALA A 195 1.33 44.50 3.08
CA ALA A 195 2.04 45.76 3.30
C ALA A 195 1.35 46.94 2.61
N PHE A 196 0.89 46.78 1.36
CA PHE A 196 0.16 47.82 0.65
C PHE A 196 -1.09 48.28 1.42
N PHE A 197 -1.92 47.35 1.89
CA PHE A 197 -3.13 47.68 2.65
C PHE A 197 -2.82 48.27 4.03
N THR A 198 -1.77 47.80 4.71
CA THR A 198 -1.33 48.40 5.97
C THR A 198 -0.88 49.84 5.79
N VAL A 199 -0.10 50.14 4.76
CA VAL A 199 0.33 51.51 4.44
C VAL A 199 -0.86 52.37 4.02
N ALA A 200 -1.77 51.84 3.20
CA ALA A 200 -2.97 52.56 2.79
C ALA A 200 -3.86 52.92 4.00
N ALA A 201 -4.06 52.00 4.94
CA ALA A 201 -4.78 52.27 6.18
C ALA A 201 -4.06 53.32 7.04
N ALA A 202 -2.74 53.20 7.22
CA ALA A 202 -1.95 54.17 7.97
C ALA A 202 -1.96 55.58 7.32
N ALA A 203 -2.00 55.65 5.99
CA ALA A 203 -2.06 56.90 5.24
C ALA A 203 -3.38 57.66 5.41
N THR A 204 -4.45 57.02 5.91
CA THR A 204 -5.70 57.72 6.21
C THR A 204 -5.54 58.73 7.36
N LEU A 205 -4.63 58.49 8.30
CA LEU A 205 -4.34 59.39 9.43
C LEU A 205 -3.76 60.75 9.01
N PRO A 206 -2.66 60.83 8.23
CA PRO A 206 -2.15 62.13 7.78
C PRO A 206 -3.14 62.84 6.84
N VAL A 207 -3.93 62.10 6.04
CA VAL A 207 -5.01 62.69 5.24
C VAL A 207 -6.04 63.36 6.13
N LEU A 208 -6.49 62.69 7.20
CA LEU A 208 -7.42 63.26 8.18
C LEU A 208 -6.84 64.53 8.83
N LEU A 209 -5.58 64.49 9.26
CA LEU A 209 -4.91 65.65 9.86
C LEU A 209 -4.82 66.82 8.88
N GLY A 210 -4.50 66.55 7.61
CA GLY A 210 -4.48 67.56 6.55
C GLY A 210 -5.85 68.20 6.31
N LEU A 211 -6.91 67.39 6.30
CA LEU A 211 -8.28 67.87 6.16
C LEU A 211 -8.70 68.74 7.36
N TRP A 212 -8.33 68.38 8.60
CA TRP A 212 -8.59 69.23 9.77
C TRP A 212 -7.92 70.60 9.66
N LEU A 213 -6.68 70.64 9.19
CA LEU A 213 -5.98 71.90 8.95
C LEU A 213 -6.67 72.73 7.85
N GLN A 214 -7.15 72.08 6.79
CA GLN A 214 -7.88 72.75 5.71
C GLN A 214 -9.21 73.38 6.18
N VAL A 215 -9.92 72.71 7.11
CA VAL A 215 -11.17 73.22 7.71
C VAL A 215 -10.90 74.32 8.76
N GLY A 216 -9.64 74.58 9.10
CA GLY A 216 -9.25 75.61 10.07
C GLY A 216 -9.24 75.12 11.53
N GLY A 217 -9.10 73.81 11.74
CA GLY A 217 -8.85 73.24 13.07
C GLY A 217 -7.61 73.87 13.71
N ASN A 218 -7.78 74.45 14.90
CA ASN A 218 -6.74 75.24 15.57
C ASN A 218 -6.68 74.94 17.06
N LEU A 219 -5.60 75.42 17.70
CA LEU A 219 -5.34 75.27 19.13
C LEU A 219 -5.37 76.63 19.86
N ASN A 220 -6.10 77.61 19.34
CA ASN A 220 -6.05 79.01 19.81
C ASN A 220 -6.47 79.15 21.29
N HIS A 221 -7.35 78.28 21.78
CA HIS A 221 -7.82 78.28 23.18
C HIS A 221 -6.94 77.47 24.13
N LEU A 222 -5.88 76.82 23.64
CA LEU A 222 -5.03 75.96 24.46
C LEU A 222 -4.25 76.75 25.52
N SER A 223 -3.72 77.93 25.16
CA SER A 223 -3.02 78.81 26.11
C SER A 223 -3.96 79.31 27.20
N LYS A 224 -5.20 79.67 26.82
CA LYS A 224 -6.23 80.08 27.78
C LYS A 224 -6.61 78.91 28.69
N ALA A 225 -6.84 77.71 28.13
CA ALA A 225 -7.08 76.43 28.84
C ALA A 225 -6.07 76.18 29.94
N LEU A 226 -4.79 76.27 29.58
CA LEU A 226 -3.70 76.00 30.49
C LEU A 226 -3.48 77.13 31.51
N SER A 227 -3.92 78.36 31.22
CA SER A 227 -3.86 79.47 32.17
C SER A 227 -4.95 79.40 33.24
N ASP A 228 -6.19 79.08 32.87
CA ASP A 228 -7.32 79.12 33.81
C ASP A 228 -7.41 77.85 34.67
N ALA A 229 -7.11 76.67 34.11
CA ALA A 229 -7.14 75.40 34.84
C ALA A 229 -6.00 74.44 34.41
N PRO A 230 -4.73 74.78 34.67
CA PRO A 230 -3.56 74.03 34.19
C PRO A 230 -3.58 72.56 34.62
N VAL A 231 -3.85 72.32 35.91
CA VAL A 231 -3.78 70.97 36.49
C VAL A 231 -4.89 70.07 35.95
N SER A 232 -6.10 70.60 35.80
CA SER A 232 -7.24 69.82 35.30
C SER A 232 -7.06 69.42 33.85
N HIS A 233 -6.65 70.34 32.97
CA HIS A 233 -6.43 70.03 31.55
C HIS A 233 -5.22 69.11 31.35
N ALA A 234 -4.12 69.34 32.06
CA ALA A 234 -2.94 68.50 31.95
C ALA A 234 -3.19 67.07 32.44
N LEU A 235 -3.84 66.89 33.61
CA LEU A 235 -4.18 65.58 34.13
C LEU A 235 -5.24 64.88 33.28
N PHE A 236 -6.22 65.61 32.75
CA PHE A 236 -7.25 65.02 31.91
C PHE A 236 -6.65 64.51 30.60
N PHE A 237 -5.89 65.34 29.87
CA PHE A 237 -5.22 64.90 28.65
C PHE A 237 -4.20 63.79 28.93
N GLY A 238 -3.40 63.94 29.97
CA GLY A 238 -2.43 62.92 30.39
C GLY A 238 -3.10 61.59 30.75
N SER A 239 -4.28 61.61 31.36
CA SER A 239 -5.05 60.41 31.67
C SER A 239 -5.58 59.71 30.42
N ILE A 240 -6.01 60.45 29.40
CA ILE A 240 -6.43 59.88 28.10
C ILE A 240 -5.24 59.19 27.42
N VAL A 241 -4.09 59.87 27.33
CA VAL A 241 -2.86 59.29 26.79
C VAL A 241 -2.41 58.07 27.61
N GLY A 242 -2.52 58.14 28.94
CA GLY A 242 -2.21 57.04 29.84
C GLY A 242 -3.11 55.82 29.65
N ILE A 243 -4.41 56.02 29.44
CA ILE A 243 -5.38 54.95 29.13
C ILE A 243 -5.01 54.26 27.82
N GLU A 244 -4.71 55.02 26.76
CA GLU A 244 -4.25 54.45 25.48
C GLU A 244 -2.94 53.68 25.64
N GLY A 245 -2.00 54.20 26.45
CA GLY A 245 -0.76 53.50 26.81
C GLY A 245 -1.02 52.18 27.54
N ILE A 246 -1.98 52.15 28.47
CA ILE A 246 -2.40 50.93 29.17
C ILE A 246 -2.98 49.92 28.18
N PHE A 247 -3.81 50.34 27.22
CA PHE A 247 -4.34 49.45 26.20
C PHE A 247 -3.26 48.94 25.24
N PHE A 248 -2.28 49.77 24.90
CA PHE A 248 -1.11 49.33 24.13
C PHE A 248 -0.28 48.28 24.91
N LEU A 249 -0.06 48.50 26.21
CA LEU A 249 0.60 47.53 27.08
C LEU A 249 -0.21 46.24 27.18
N TYR A 250 -1.53 46.30 27.28
CA TYR A 250 -2.41 45.12 27.27
C TYR A 250 -2.33 44.33 25.96
N TYR A 251 -2.28 45.03 24.82
CA TYR A 251 -2.13 44.39 23.52
C TYR A 251 -0.78 43.67 23.35
N THR A 252 0.28 44.20 23.97
CA THR A 252 1.66 43.74 23.74
C THR A 252 2.18 42.78 24.82
N VAL A 253 1.96 43.08 26.11
CA VAL A 253 2.66 42.41 27.23
C VAL A 253 1.77 42.14 28.45
N TRP A 254 0.90 43.07 28.84
CA TRP A 254 0.14 42.99 30.09
C TRP A 254 -1.01 42.01 30.03
N ASN A 255 -1.28 41.36 31.18
CA ASN A 255 -2.48 40.56 31.35
C ASN A 255 -3.66 41.41 31.88
N LEU A 256 -4.85 40.81 31.90
CA LEU A 256 -6.08 41.50 32.32
C LEU A 256 -6.02 41.99 33.78
N PHE A 257 -5.40 41.22 34.68
CA PHE A 257 -5.31 41.57 36.11
C PHE A 257 -4.33 42.70 36.39
N GLN A 258 -3.38 42.97 35.50
CA GLN A 258 -2.52 44.16 35.55
C GLN A 258 -3.23 45.37 34.95
N THR A 259 -3.97 45.15 33.86
CA THR A 259 -4.65 46.19 33.09
C THR A 259 -5.80 46.80 33.88
N LEU A 260 -6.66 45.97 34.50
CA LEU A 260 -7.86 46.46 35.19
C LEU A 260 -7.57 47.41 36.36
N PRO A 261 -6.65 47.12 37.31
CA PRO A 261 -6.33 48.04 38.39
C PRO A 261 -5.66 49.32 37.89
N ALA A 262 -4.76 49.23 36.91
CA ALA A 262 -4.12 50.40 36.32
C ALA A 262 -5.14 51.30 35.61
N LEU A 263 -6.05 50.70 34.83
CA LEU A 263 -7.13 51.40 34.16
C LEU A 263 -8.11 52.02 35.17
N ALA A 264 -8.42 51.33 36.25
CA ALA A 264 -9.27 51.87 37.32
C ALA A 264 -8.63 53.10 37.98
N ALA A 265 -7.32 53.03 38.30
CA ALA A 265 -6.59 54.13 38.92
C ALA A 265 -6.53 55.37 37.98
N VAL A 266 -6.12 55.18 36.72
CA VAL A 266 -6.06 56.28 35.74
C VAL A 266 -7.47 56.76 35.38
N GLY A 267 -8.47 55.88 35.33
CA GLY A 267 -9.86 56.22 35.07
C GLY A 267 -10.48 57.12 36.14
N ILE A 268 -10.17 56.91 37.42
CA ILE A 268 -10.58 57.82 38.50
C ILE A 268 -9.95 59.21 38.31
N VAL A 269 -8.66 59.26 37.97
CA VAL A 269 -7.97 60.53 37.67
C VAL A 269 -8.61 61.22 36.47
N ALA A 270 -8.90 60.49 35.40
CA ALA A 270 -9.57 60.99 34.20
C ALA A 270 -10.95 61.58 34.52
N TYR A 271 -11.74 60.88 35.34
CA TYR A 271 -13.08 61.32 35.72
C TYR A 271 -13.06 62.63 36.52
N ILE A 272 -12.20 62.72 37.54
CA ILE A 272 -12.10 63.92 38.40
C ILE A 272 -11.50 65.10 37.64
N SER A 273 -10.40 64.89 36.92
CA SER A 273 -9.74 65.96 36.15
C SER A 273 -10.60 66.41 34.97
N GLY A 274 -11.25 65.47 34.28
CA GLY A 274 -12.14 65.73 33.15
C GLY A 274 -13.39 66.51 33.53
N SER A 275 -14.04 66.17 34.65
CA SER A 275 -15.20 66.95 35.11
C SER A 275 -14.83 68.42 35.33
N ARG A 276 -13.69 68.71 35.98
CA ARG A 276 -13.20 70.08 36.19
C ARG A 276 -12.77 70.78 34.90
N ALA A 277 -12.09 70.07 34.00
CA ALA A 277 -11.67 70.61 32.70
C ALA A 277 -12.88 70.97 31.83
N LEU A 278 -13.93 70.14 31.84
CA LEU A 278 -15.16 70.39 31.10
C LEU A 278 -16.02 71.52 31.72
N THR A 279 -16.04 71.66 33.06
CA THR A 279 -16.67 72.81 33.72
C THR A 279 -16.00 74.12 33.29
N GLU A 280 -14.68 74.17 33.26
CA GLU A 280 -13.93 75.34 32.80
C GLU A 280 -14.31 75.69 31.33
N VAL A 281 -14.34 74.69 30.44
CA VAL A 281 -14.78 74.89 29.05
C VAL A 281 -16.21 75.42 28.98
N GLN A 282 -17.10 74.98 29.87
CA GLN A 282 -18.46 75.52 29.97
C GLN A 282 -18.46 76.99 30.42
N ASP A 283 -17.69 77.34 31.44
CA ASP A 283 -17.60 78.71 31.96
C ASP A 283 -17.09 79.68 30.89
N ARG A 284 -16.10 79.28 30.07
CA ARG A 284 -15.67 80.06 28.90
C ARG A 284 -16.78 80.32 27.90
N ARG A 285 -17.57 79.28 27.59
CA ARG A 285 -18.70 79.41 26.67
C ARG A 285 -19.75 80.38 27.22
N LEU A 286 -20.01 80.35 28.53
CA LEU A 286 -20.92 81.29 29.20
C LEU A 286 -20.37 82.71 29.22
N ALA A 287 -19.05 82.88 29.32
CA ALA A 287 -18.35 84.17 29.21
C ALA A 287 -18.25 84.71 27.77
N GLY A 288 -18.79 84.00 26.77
CA GLY A 288 -18.73 84.40 25.36
C GLY A 288 -17.39 84.15 24.66
N LEU A 289 -16.46 83.43 25.31
CA LEU A 289 -15.18 83.03 24.75
C LEU A 289 -15.37 81.68 24.05
N ARG A 290 -15.62 81.71 22.74
CA ARG A 290 -15.73 80.53 21.86
C ARG A 290 -14.52 80.38 20.98
#